data_AF-A0A3P2RFT2-F1
#
_entry.id   AF-A0A3P2RFT2-F1
#
_cell.length_a   1.000
_cell.length_b   1.000
_cell.length_c   1.000
_cell.angle_alpha   90.00
_cell.angle_beta   90.00
_cell.angle_gamma   90.00
#
_symmetry.space_group_name_H-M   'P 1'
#
loop_
_entity.id
_entity.type
_entity.pdbx_description
1 polymer ?
#
loop_
_entity_poly.entity_id
_entity_poly.type
_entity_poly.pdbx_seq_one_letter_code
_entity_poly.pdbx_strand_id
1 'polypeptide(L)'
;MAELKFDILEQFGTLSTSKSGWELQLNFVQWGDNQPKFDLRTWSPDHKKMGKGITLNHDELVKLQEAIEHVLAPEDMPTVEKEPVAFTPEPEIASTASDDDADEKPGWAKLSDF
;
A
#
# COMPACT_ATOMS: atom_id res chain seq x y z
N MET A 1 -20.56 23.94 -1.59
CA MET A 1 -19.55 23.08 -2.23
C MET A 1 -19.29 21.95 -1.25
N ALA A 2 -19.48 20.70 -1.67
CA ALA A 2 -19.28 19.57 -0.77
C ALA A 2 -17.79 19.52 -0.36
N GLU A 3 -17.52 19.62 0.94
CA GLU A 3 -16.20 19.34 1.48
C GLU A 3 -15.90 17.88 1.21
N LEU A 4 -14.97 17.61 0.30
CA LEU A 4 -14.50 16.26 0.05
C LEU A 4 -13.77 15.81 1.32
N LYS A 5 -14.39 14.90 2.06
CA LYS A 5 -13.77 14.25 3.22
C LYS A 5 -12.71 13.28 2.70
N PHE A 6 -11.49 13.41 3.19
CA PHE A 6 -10.43 12.45 2.94
C PHE A 6 -9.57 12.33 4.19
N ASP A 7 -8.98 11.16 4.37
CA ASP A 7 -8.04 10.89 5.44
C ASP A 7 -6.76 10.31 4.83
N ILE A 8 -5.61 10.91 5.15
CA ILE A 8 -4.31 10.45 4.68
C ILE A 8 -3.79 9.49 5.74
N LEU A 9 -3.92 8.19 5.47
CA LEU A 9 -3.54 7.13 6.39
C LEU A 9 -2.02 6.96 6.44
N GLU A 10 -1.35 7.09 5.30
CA GLU A 10 0.10 6.90 5.19
C GLU A 10 0.69 7.78 4.08
N GLN A 11 1.95 8.19 4.24
CA GLN A 11 2.69 8.98 3.26
C GLN A 11 3.94 8.20 2.85
N PHE A 12 4.03 7.81 1.58
CA PHE A 12 5.16 7.02 1.07
C PHE A 12 6.32 7.90 0.60
N GLY A 13 6.04 9.12 0.17
CA GLY A 13 7.08 10.10 -0.13
C GLY A 13 6.69 11.20 -1.12
N THR A 14 7.58 12.17 -1.24
CA THR A 14 7.48 13.30 -2.18
C THR A 14 8.33 13.05 -3.42
N LEU A 15 7.73 13.09 -4.61
CA LEU A 15 8.41 12.92 -5.90
C LEU A 15 8.98 14.24 -6.41
N SER A 16 8.33 15.37 -6.11
CA SER A 16 8.76 16.69 -6.60
C SER A 16 8.21 17.80 -5.72
N THR A 17 8.99 18.85 -5.54
CA THR A 17 8.61 20.07 -4.80
C THR A 17 8.70 21.27 -5.73
N SER A 18 7.60 22.02 -5.83
CA SER A 18 7.50 23.24 -6.63
C SER A 18 8.03 24.45 -5.86
N LYS A 19 8.45 25.50 -6.59
CA LYS A 19 8.88 26.78 -5.98
C LYS A 19 7.79 27.45 -5.12
N SER A 20 6.53 27.14 -5.39
CA SER A 20 5.36 27.59 -4.63
C SER A 20 5.07 26.76 -3.38
N GLY A 21 5.89 25.75 -3.07
CA GLY A 21 5.72 24.84 -1.93
C GLY A 21 4.73 23.69 -2.18
N TRP A 22 4.24 23.51 -3.41
CA TRP A 22 3.37 22.39 -3.76
C TRP A 22 4.18 21.12 -4.01
N GLU A 23 3.74 20.02 -3.43
CA GLU A 23 4.48 18.76 -3.42
C GLU A 23 3.70 17.67 -4.13
N LEU A 24 4.30 17.04 -5.14
CA LEU A 24 3.76 15.81 -5.72
C LEU A 24 4.10 14.66 -4.79
N GLN A 25 3.10 14.03 -4.18
CA GLN A 25 3.30 13.00 -3.16
C GLN A 25 2.53 11.74 -3.52
N LEU A 26 3.10 10.60 -3.13
CA LEU A 26 2.43 9.31 -3.12
C LEU A 26 1.97 9.00 -1.70
N ASN A 27 0.66 8.90 -1.52
CA ASN A 27 0.03 8.71 -0.22
C ASN A 27 -0.95 7.53 -0.25
N PHE A 28 -1.28 6.98 0.91
CA PHE A 28 -2.43 6.10 1.11
C PHE A 28 -3.59 6.93 1.65
N VAL A 29 -4.64 7.09 0.84
CA VAL A 29 -5.74 8.02 1.12
C VAL A 29 -7.07 7.29 1.13
N GLN A 30 -7.84 7.50 2.18
CA GLN A 30 -9.23 7.11 2.27
C GLN A 30 -10.11 8.27 1.80
N TRP A 31 -10.89 8.05 0.73
CA TRP A 31 -11.81 9.05 0.21
C TRP A 31 -13.20 8.84 0.81
N GLY A 32 -13.60 9.69 1.75
CA GLY A 32 -14.83 9.53 2.53
C GLY A 32 -14.87 8.17 3.23
N ASP A 33 -15.98 7.45 3.06
CA ASP A 33 -16.19 6.13 3.64
C ASP A 33 -15.77 4.97 2.70
N ASN A 34 -15.05 5.28 1.63
CA ASN A 34 -14.58 4.25 0.69
C ASN A 34 -13.31 3.56 1.21
N GLN A 35 -12.99 2.40 0.63
CA GLN A 35 -11.74 1.71 0.93
C GLN A 35 -10.54 2.60 0.58
N PRO A 36 -9.52 2.68 1.44
CA PRO A 36 -8.33 3.47 1.16
C PRO A 36 -7.54 2.92 -0.03
N LYS A 37 -6.96 3.84 -0.79
CA LYS A 37 -6.25 3.55 -2.04
C LYS A 37 -4.97 4.38 -2.11
N PHE A 38 -4.06 3.95 -2.96
CA PHE A 38 -2.88 4.76 -3.28
C PHE A 38 -3.32 5.97 -4.09
N ASP A 39 -2.81 7.14 -3.75
CA ASP A 39 -3.10 8.39 -4.44
C ASP A 39 -1.79 9.12 -4.72
N LEU A 40 -1.54 9.38 -6.01
CA LEU A 40 -0.43 10.18 -6.48
C LEU A 40 -0.97 11.54 -6.90
N ARG A 41 -0.73 12.57 -6.09
CA ARG A 41 -1.33 13.88 -6.28
C ARG A 41 -0.45 15.00 -5.79
N THR A 42 -0.61 16.18 -6.38
CA THR A 42 0.03 17.38 -5.86
C THR A 42 -0.76 17.92 -4.68
N TRP A 43 -0.11 18.11 -3.54
CA TRP A 43 -0.69 18.70 -2.35
C TRP A 43 -0.09 20.08 -2.06
N SER A 44 -0.89 20.95 -1.46
CA SER A 44 -0.39 22.19 -0.85
C SER A 44 0.51 21.87 0.35
N PRO A 45 1.43 22.77 0.75
CA PRO A 45 2.29 22.54 1.91
C PRO A 45 1.53 22.32 3.22
N ASP A 46 0.29 22.83 3.32
CA ASP A 46 -0.59 22.62 4.46
C ASP A 46 -1.51 21.39 4.34
N HIS A 47 -1.40 20.59 3.26
CA HIS A 47 -2.29 19.46 2.89
C HIS A 47 -3.81 19.78 2.82
N LYS A 48 -4.20 21.06 2.91
CA LYS A 48 -5.60 21.51 2.83
C LYS A 48 -6.15 21.54 1.41
N LYS A 49 -5.28 21.79 0.43
CA LYS A 49 -5.65 21.84 -0.98
C LYS A 49 -4.95 20.73 -1.71
N MET A 50 -5.72 20.11 -2.59
CA MET A 50 -5.27 19.05 -3.48
C MET A 50 -5.35 19.55 -4.91
N GLY A 51 -4.33 19.23 -5.69
CA GLY A 51 -4.21 19.55 -7.10
C GLY A 51 -4.70 18.40 -7.97
N LYS A 52 -4.19 18.35 -9.20
CA LYS A 52 -4.42 17.22 -10.10
C LYS A 52 -3.67 15.99 -9.57
N GLY A 53 -4.29 14.83 -9.68
CA GLY A 53 -3.71 13.57 -9.26
C GLY A 53 -4.48 12.39 -9.81
N ILE A 54 -3.99 11.20 -9.49
CA ILE A 54 -4.56 9.92 -9.87
C ILE A 54 -4.62 9.03 -8.63
N THR A 55 -5.75 8.34 -8.47
CA THR A 55 -5.90 7.29 -7.48
C THR A 55 -5.63 5.96 -8.16
N LEU A 56 -4.76 5.15 -7.57
CA LEU A 56 -4.29 3.86 -8.05
C LEU A 56 -4.77 2.77 -7.10
N ASN A 57 -5.21 1.66 -7.67
CA ASN A 57 -5.37 0.42 -6.92
C ASN A 57 -4.02 -0.32 -6.79
N HIS A 58 -4.01 -1.40 -6.02
CA HIS A 58 -2.79 -2.17 -5.77
C HIS A 58 -2.19 -2.77 -7.05
N ASP A 59 -3.01 -3.34 -7.94
CA ASP A 59 -2.55 -3.93 -9.21
C ASP A 59 -1.95 -2.88 -10.16
N GLU A 60 -2.56 -1.69 -10.21
CA GLU A 60 -2.02 -0.54 -10.95
C GLU A 60 -0.69 -0.05 -10.39
N LEU A 61 -0.52 -0.07 -9.06
CA LEU A 61 0.74 0.31 -8.43
C LEU A 61 1.87 -0.68 -8.76
N VAL A 62 1.57 -1.98 -8.74
CA VAL A 62 2.53 -3.03 -9.13
C VAL A 62 2.95 -2.86 -10.59
N LYS A 63 1.99 -2.66 -11.51
CA LYS A 63 2.28 -2.41 -12.92
C LYS A 63 3.03 -1.09 -13.14
N LEU A 64 2.75 -0.06 -12.34
CA LEU A 64 3.48 1.20 -12.39
C LEU A 64 4.95 0.99 -11.97
N GLN A 65 5.20 0.20 -10.93
CA GLN A 65 6.56 -0.15 -10.52
C GLN A 65 7.30 -0.86 -11.65
N GLU A 66 6.69 -1.88 -12.28
CA GLU A 66 7.29 -2.60 -13.42
C GLU A 66 7.61 -1.65 -14.58
N ALA A 67 6.68 -0.73 -14.90
CA ALA A 67 6.89 0.27 -15.94
C ALA A 67 8.02 1.24 -15.60
N ILE A 68 8.14 1.67 -14.33
CA ILE A 68 9.23 2.52 -13.86
C ILE A 68 10.57 1.77 -13.94
N GLU A 69 10.63 0.51 -13.52
CA GLU A 69 11.81 -0.35 -13.64
C GLU A 69 12.27 -0.44 -15.10
N HIS A 70 11.34 -0.64 -16.05
CA HIS A 70 11.63 -0.65 -17.48
C HIS A 70 12.18 0.67 -18.02
N VAL A 71 11.69 1.81 -17.53
CA VAL A 71 12.15 3.15 -17.97
C VAL A 71 13.51 3.51 -17.36
N LEU A 72 13.77 3.06 -16.13
CA LEU A 72 15.01 3.36 -15.41
C LEU A 72 16.14 2.36 -15.69
N ALA A 73 15.83 1.19 -16.25
CA ALA A 73 16.85 0.23 -16.67
C ALA A 73 17.74 0.86 -17.75
N PRO A 74 19.08 0.93 -17.55
CA PRO A 74 19.99 1.31 -18.64
C PRO A 74 19.86 0.26 -19.75
N GLU A 75 19.90 0.68 -21.02
CA GLU A 75 19.66 -0.14 -22.21
C GLU A 75 20.59 -1.38 -22.41
N ASP A 76 21.41 -1.73 -21.42
CA ASP A 76 22.46 -2.75 -21.51
C ASP A 76 22.49 -3.69 -20.29
N MET A 77 21.33 -4.23 -19.90
CA MET A 77 21.30 -5.44 -19.07
C MET A 77 20.36 -6.48 -19.67
N PRO A 78 20.82 -7.72 -19.88
CA PRO A 78 19.98 -8.79 -20.39
C PRO A 78 18.82 -9.02 -19.43
N THR A 79 17.63 -9.11 -20.01
CA THR A 79 16.36 -9.48 -19.38
C THR A 79 16.58 -10.64 -18.42
N VAL A 80 16.67 -10.35 -17.12
CA VAL A 80 16.47 -11.37 -16.09
C VAL A 80 14.97 -11.59 -16.07
N GLU A 81 14.53 -12.59 -16.83
CA GLU A 81 13.24 -13.22 -16.65
C GLU A 81 13.09 -13.50 -15.14
N LYS A 82 12.22 -12.72 -14.47
CA LYS A 82 11.80 -13.07 -13.12
C LYS A 82 11.02 -14.37 -13.27
N GLU A 83 11.71 -15.50 -13.11
CA GLU A 83 11.09 -16.80 -12.93
C GLU A 83 10.01 -16.66 -11.84
N PRO A 84 8.82 -17.25 -12.03
CA PRO A 84 7.80 -17.18 -11.00
C PRO A 84 8.38 -17.84 -9.76
N VAL A 85 8.58 -17.05 -8.70
CA VAL A 85 8.97 -17.58 -7.40
C VAL A 85 7.82 -18.48 -6.96
N ALA A 86 7.96 -19.76 -7.27
CA ALA A 86 7.07 -20.81 -6.85
C ALA A 86 7.08 -20.75 -5.32
N PHE A 87 5.98 -20.29 -4.76
CA PHE A 87 5.63 -20.51 -3.37
C PHE A 87 5.63 -22.02 -3.15
N THR A 88 6.78 -22.52 -2.72
CA THR A 88 6.96 -23.89 -2.26
C THR A 88 6.54 -23.84 -0.78
N PRO A 89 5.39 -24.44 -0.41
CA PRO A 89 5.13 -24.65 1.01
C PRO A 89 6.18 -25.65 1.51
N GLU A 90 7.08 -25.17 2.36
CA GLU A 90 8.06 -26.01 3.03
C GLU A 90 7.31 -27.04 3.90
N PRO A 91 7.59 -28.35 3.77
CA PRO A 91 6.86 -29.38 4.50
C PRO A 91 7.42 -29.58 5.92
N GLU A 92 6.48 -29.63 6.87
CA GLU A 92 6.48 -30.39 8.14
C GLU A 92 7.77 -30.47 8.97
N ILE A 93 7.79 -29.72 10.08
CA ILE A 93 8.45 -30.19 11.31
C ILE A 93 7.40 -30.87 12.21
N ALA A 94 7.29 -32.18 12.07
CA ALA A 94 6.56 -33.02 13.01
C ALA A 94 7.50 -33.58 14.09
N SER A 95 6.96 -33.70 15.31
CA SER A 95 7.45 -34.41 16.50
C SER A 95 8.29 -33.54 17.45
N THR A 96 8.04 -33.49 18.76
CA THR A 96 7.61 -34.57 19.67
C THR A 96 6.84 -34.02 20.89
N ALA A 97 5.89 -34.82 21.37
CA ALA A 97 4.99 -34.63 22.52
C ALA A 97 5.64 -34.25 23.86
N SER A 98 4.89 -33.56 24.74
CA SER A 98 4.58 -33.97 26.12
C SER A 98 3.58 -32.99 26.77
N ASP A 99 2.47 -33.56 27.24
CA ASP A 99 1.55 -33.24 28.34
C ASP A 99 1.28 -31.81 28.87
N ASP A 100 -0.02 -31.67 29.19
CA ASP A 100 -0.63 -31.00 30.35
C ASP A 100 -1.39 -29.67 30.13
N ASP A 101 -2.65 -29.74 30.59
CA ASP A 101 -3.55 -28.68 31.05
C ASP A 101 -4.39 -27.82 30.07
N ALA A 102 -5.65 -28.26 29.94
CA ALA A 102 -6.88 -27.51 30.20
C ALA A 102 -7.09 -26.11 29.57
N ASP A 103 -7.87 -26.13 28.47
CA ASP A 103 -9.04 -25.29 28.18
C ASP A 103 -9.13 -23.89 28.83
N GLU A 104 -8.63 -22.84 28.15
CA GLU A 104 -9.27 -21.50 28.14
C GLU A 104 -8.99 -20.79 26.80
N LYS A 105 -10.00 -20.72 25.92
CA LYS A 105 -9.96 -19.98 24.65
C LYS A 105 -10.33 -18.51 24.87
N PRO A 106 -9.52 -17.52 24.45
CA PRO A 106 -10.04 -16.24 24.01
C PRO A 106 -10.26 -16.35 22.49
N GLY A 107 -11.47 -16.53 21.97
CA GLY A 107 -12.59 -15.62 22.17
C GLY A 107 -12.77 -14.65 20.98
N TRP A 108 -12.39 -15.05 19.75
CA TRP A 108 -12.98 -14.47 18.53
C TRP A 108 -14.46 -14.86 18.52
N ALA A 109 -15.28 -14.08 19.21
CA ALA A 109 -16.73 -14.16 19.12
C ALA A 109 -17.37 -12.84 19.56
N LYS A 110 -17.83 -12.11 18.53
CA LYS A 110 -19.07 -11.33 18.49
C LYS A 110 -18.99 -9.95 19.15
N LEU A 111 -19.03 -8.88 18.35
CA LEU A 111 -20.25 -8.23 17.85
C LEU A 111 -21.30 -8.00 18.96
N SER A 112 -21.67 -6.72 19.06
CA SER A 112 -22.86 -6.17 19.73
C SER A 112 -22.69 -5.81 21.22
N ASP A 113 -22.10 -4.64 21.49
CA ASP A 113 -22.52 -3.77 22.60
C ASP A 113 -22.04 -2.31 22.36
N PHE A 114 -22.85 -1.57 21.60
CA PHE A 114 -23.21 -0.16 21.84
C PHE A 114 -24.54 0.09 21.12
#